data_AF-A0A437UTP4-F1
#
_entry.id   AF-A0A437UTP4-F1
#
_cell.length_a   1.000
_cell.length_b   1.000
_cell.length_c   1.000
_cell.angle_alpha   90.00
_cell.angle_beta   90.00
_cell.angle_gamma   90.00
#
_symmetry.space_group_name_H-M   'P 1'
#
loop_
_entity.id
_entity.type
_entity.pdbx_description
1 polymer ?
#
loop_
_entity_poly.entity_id
_entity_poly.type
_entity_poly.pdbx_seq_one_letter_code
_entity_poly.pdbx_strand_id
1 'polypeptide(L)'
;MTPEMALLKGLPASKAGLYGLPCIGARYTGPGARDCERTQAWCAVCGRPAANCHHVVPLSVRRRFGLATPGGTVRLRSPLFALCGSGTRGCHGAFHAGRVRARWLWDSEEDERLWWSGELVARYGPHSPELYRHGRWEIADSRTGRASVVREGV
;
A
#
# COMPACT_ATOMS: atom_id res chain seq x y z
N MET A 1 -5.54 15.86 -7.28
CA MET A 1 -5.50 15.89 -8.77
C MET A 1 -5.99 14.56 -9.33
N THR A 2 -6.80 14.51 -10.39
CA THR A 2 -7.25 13.24 -10.99
C THR A 2 -6.32 12.86 -12.15
N PRO A 3 -5.54 11.75 -12.06
CA PRO A 3 -4.71 11.30 -13.16
C PRO A 3 -5.55 10.86 -14.37
N GLU A 4 -4.99 11.01 -15.57
CA GLU A 4 -5.65 10.64 -16.82
C GLU A 4 -5.95 9.13 -16.90
N MET A 5 -7.06 8.75 -17.54
CA MET A 5 -7.50 7.35 -17.64
C MET A 5 -6.48 6.42 -18.28
N ALA A 6 -5.69 6.91 -19.25
CA ALA A 6 -4.63 6.15 -19.89
C ALA A 6 -3.52 5.74 -18.90
N LEU A 7 -3.18 6.63 -17.96
CA LEU A 7 -2.21 6.34 -16.88
C LEU A 7 -2.74 5.24 -15.95
N LEU A 8 -4.05 5.27 -15.70
CA LEU A 8 -4.72 4.39 -14.75
C LEU A 8 -4.94 2.96 -15.24
N LYS A 9 -4.86 2.72 -16.56
CA LYS A 9 -4.92 1.36 -17.17
C LYS A 9 -6.13 0.56 -16.69
N GLY A 10 -7.29 1.24 -16.63
CA GLY A 10 -8.57 0.66 -16.22
C GLY A 10 -8.74 0.43 -14.71
N LEU A 11 -7.81 0.90 -13.87
CA LEU A 11 -8.00 0.91 -12.42
C LEU A 11 -8.58 2.25 -11.93
N PRO A 12 -9.40 2.27 -10.87
CA PRO A 12 -9.71 3.50 -10.18
C PRO A 12 -8.43 4.19 -9.66
N ALA A 13 -8.37 5.52 -9.73
CA ALA A 13 -7.23 6.31 -9.22
C ALA A 13 -6.85 5.93 -7.78
N SER A 14 -7.86 5.75 -6.93
CA SER A 14 -7.71 5.35 -5.53
C SER A 14 -7.07 3.98 -5.31
N LYS A 15 -7.10 3.08 -6.31
CA LYS A 15 -6.40 1.78 -6.25
C LYS A 15 -5.05 1.84 -6.96
N ALA A 16 -4.98 2.48 -8.13
CA ALA A 16 -3.74 2.63 -8.89
C ALA A 16 -2.68 3.39 -8.09
N GLY A 17 -3.08 4.47 -7.40
CA GLY A 17 -2.20 5.28 -6.57
C GLY A 17 -1.62 4.56 -5.36
N LEU A 18 -2.15 3.38 -4.99
CA LEU A 18 -1.60 2.61 -3.88
C LEU A 18 -0.37 1.77 -4.25
N TYR A 19 -0.23 1.38 -5.52
CA TYR A 19 0.89 0.54 -5.93
C TYR A 19 2.20 1.28 -5.68
N GLY A 20 3.20 0.62 -5.13
CA GLY A 20 4.51 1.23 -4.86
C GLY A 20 4.59 2.10 -3.61
N LEU A 21 3.48 2.35 -2.91
CA LEU A 21 3.51 3.02 -1.61
C LEU A 21 4.16 2.14 -0.52
N PRO A 22 4.58 2.71 0.63
CA PRO A 22 5.25 1.96 1.68
C PRO A 22 4.45 0.77 2.22
N CYS A 23 5.17 -0.30 2.52
CA CYS A 23 4.66 -1.41 3.31
C CYS A 23 4.63 -1.05 4.81
N ILE A 24 3.83 -1.77 5.60
CA ILE A 24 3.82 -1.65 7.07
C ILE A 24 4.18 -3.00 7.67
N GLY A 25 5.37 -3.10 8.26
CA GLY A 25 5.77 -4.31 8.98
C GLY A 25 5.93 -5.56 8.11
N ALA A 26 6.05 -5.41 6.80
CA ALA A 26 6.25 -6.49 5.85
C ALA A 26 7.07 -6.00 4.66
N ARG A 27 7.74 -6.92 3.96
CA ARG A 27 8.48 -6.61 2.73
C ARG A 27 8.42 -7.76 1.74
N TYR A 28 8.73 -7.44 0.48
CA TYR A 28 8.99 -8.46 -0.53
C TYR A 28 10.42 -8.97 -0.38
N THR A 29 10.61 -10.29 -0.51
CA THR A 29 11.92 -10.97 -0.42
C THR A 29 12.41 -11.46 -1.78
N GLY A 30 11.54 -11.43 -2.80
CA GLY A 30 11.85 -11.93 -4.14
C GLY A 30 11.00 -11.31 -5.25
N PRO A 31 11.18 -11.79 -6.49
CA PRO A 31 10.46 -11.28 -7.67
C PRO A 31 9.01 -11.77 -7.73
N GLY A 32 8.69 -12.89 -7.09
CA GLY A 32 7.36 -13.49 -7.07
C GLY A 32 6.33 -12.63 -6.35
N ALA A 33 5.06 -12.83 -6.71
CA ALA A 33 3.94 -12.09 -6.13
C ALA A 33 3.66 -12.46 -4.67
N ARG A 34 4.18 -13.58 -4.18
CA ARG A 34 4.00 -14.06 -2.80
C ARG A 34 5.31 -14.15 -2.03
N ASP A 35 6.43 -13.75 -2.64
CA ASP A 35 7.75 -13.77 -2.03
C ASP A 35 7.84 -12.59 -1.08
N CYS A 36 7.34 -12.78 0.13
CA CYS A 36 7.22 -11.75 1.14
C CYS A 36 7.36 -12.31 2.54
N GLU A 37 7.79 -11.46 3.45
CA GLU A 37 7.93 -11.78 4.87
C GLU A 37 7.44 -10.63 5.73
N ARG A 38 7.17 -10.93 7.00
CA ARG A 38 6.86 -9.93 8.02
C ARG A 38 8.18 -9.40 8.58
N THR A 39 8.28 -8.09 8.70
CA THR A 39 9.39 -7.41 9.38
C THR A 39 9.02 -7.02 10.81
N GLN A 40 7.74 -7.08 11.17
CA GLN A 40 7.26 -6.83 12.54
C GLN A 40 6.43 -8.00 13.10
N ALA A 41 6.41 -8.10 14.43
CA ALA A 41 5.65 -9.10 15.17
C ALA A 41 4.16 -8.75 15.36
N TRP A 42 3.76 -7.50 15.12
CA TRP A 42 2.45 -6.97 15.49
C TRP A 42 1.58 -6.59 14.28
N CYS A 43 0.26 -6.66 14.44
CA CYS A 43 -0.71 -6.34 13.41
C CYS A 43 -0.80 -4.82 13.20
N ALA A 44 -0.62 -4.37 11.97
CA ALA A 44 -0.69 -2.96 11.57
C ALA A 44 -2.05 -2.29 11.84
N VAL A 45 -3.11 -3.06 12.14
CA VAL A 45 -4.47 -2.55 12.40
C VAL A 45 -4.82 -2.52 13.88
N CYS A 46 -4.50 -3.59 14.61
CA CYS A 46 -5.02 -3.80 15.96
C CYS A 46 -3.97 -4.14 17.02
N GLY A 47 -2.68 -4.15 16.66
CA GLY A 47 -1.57 -4.42 17.58
C GLY A 47 -1.44 -5.87 18.05
N ARG A 48 -2.43 -6.75 17.83
CA ARG A 48 -2.31 -8.19 18.14
C ARG A 48 -1.18 -8.85 17.33
N PRO A 49 -0.63 -10.01 17.74
CA PRO A 49 0.41 -10.70 16.97
C PRO A 49 0.03 -10.90 15.49
N ALA A 50 0.93 -10.47 14.61
CA ALA A 50 0.79 -10.66 13.17
C ALA A 50 1.11 -12.12 12.81
N ALA A 51 0.34 -12.66 11.87
CA ALA A 51 0.48 -14.04 11.41
C ALA A 51 0.77 -14.11 9.89
N ASN A 52 0.50 -13.04 9.14
CA ASN A 52 0.56 -13.10 7.67
C ASN A 52 0.89 -11.74 7.02
N CYS A 53 1.41 -11.77 5.78
CA CYS A 53 1.60 -10.60 4.93
C CYS A 53 0.38 -10.41 4.01
N HIS A 54 -0.23 -9.24 4.06
CA HIS A 54 -1.45 -8.93 3.31
C HIS A 54 -1.19 -7.89 2.22
N HIS A 55 -1.60 -8.19 0.99
CA HIS A 55 -1.57 -7.24 -0.12
C HIS A 55 -2.73 -6.26 -0.01
N VAL A 56 -2.46 -4.97 0.18
CA VAL A 56 -3.51 -3.93 0.33
C VAL A 56 -4.42 -3.86 -0.90
N VAL A 57 -3.84 -3.88 -2.11
CA VAL A 57 -4.57 -4.11 -3.35
C VAL A 57 -4.54 -5.61 -3.66
N PRO A 58 -5.71 -6.30 -3.75
CA PRO A 58 -5.74 -7.73 -3.97
C PRO A 58 -5.06 -8.14 -5.28
N LEU A 59 -4.33 -9.26 -5.25
CA LEU A 59 -3.63 -9.81 -6.43
C LEU A 59 -4.57 -10.16 -7.59
N SER A 60 -5.85 -10.44 -7.31
CA SER A 60 -6.88 -10.68 -8.32
C SER A 60 -7.28 -9.43 -9.09
N VAL A 61 -7.07 -8.23 -8.53
CA VAL A 61 -7.32 -6.96 -9.21
C VAL A 61 -6.24 -6.72 -10.26
N ARG A 62 -4.98 -6.68 -9.82
CA ARG A 62 -3.80 -6.56 -10.70
C ARG A 62 -2.55 -6.92 -9.90
N ARG A 63 -1.60 -7.62 -10.52
CA ARG A 63 -0.35 -8.01 -9.84
C ARG A 63 0.72 -6.92 -9.86
N ARG A 64 0.77 -6.16 -10.96
CA ARG A 64 1.76 -5.11 -11.21
C ARG A 64 1.09 -3.91 -11.86
N PHE A 65 1.41 -2.71 -11.40
CA PHE A 65 1.03 -1.46 -12.03
C PHE A 65 2.26 -0.82 -12.67
N GLY A 66 2.16 -0.39 -13.92
CA GLY A 66 3.29 0.28 -14.59
C GLY A 66 3.14 1.78 -14.47
N LEU A 67 4.05 2.43 -13.75
CA LEU A 67 4.12 3.88 -13.64
C LEU A 67 5.26 4.40 -14.52
N ALA A 68 4.99 5.41 -15.34
CA ALA A 68 6.05 6.11 -16.06
C ALA A 68 6.84 6.96 -15.06
N THR A 69 8.16 6.93 -15.16
CA THR A 69 9.08 7.74 -14.36
C THR A 69 10.10 8.40 -15.30
N PRO A 70 10.84 9.43 -14.86
CA PRO A 70 11.90 10.04 -15.67
C PRO A 70 12.93 9.03 -16.21
N GLY A 71 13.20 7.94 -15.47
CA GLY A 71 14.12 6.87 -15.86
C GLY A 71 13.49 5.72 -16.65
N GLY A 72 12.22 5.84 -17.07
CA GLY A 72 11.47 4.79 -17.76
C GLY A 72 10.32 4.21 -16.93
N THR A 73 9.67 3.17 -17.45
CA THR A 73 8.49 2.60 -16.78
C THR A 73 8.88 1.61 -15.69
N VAL A 74 8.42 1.84 -14.46
CA VAL A 74 8.63 0.96 -13.31
C VAL A 74 7.40 0.09 -13.04
N ARG A 75 7.59 -1.20 -12.78
CA ARG A 75 6.53 -2.18 -12.46
C ARG A 75 6.29 -2.30 -10.95
N LEU A 76 5.46 -1.41 -10.43
CA LEU A 76 5.08 -1.31 -9.02
C LEU A 76 4.22 -2.51 -8.57
N ARG A 77 4.34 -2.89 -7.30
CA ARG A 77 3.52 -3.91 -6.62
C ARG A 77 2.56 -3.26 -5.63
N SER A 78 1.56 -4.01 -5.18
CA SER A 78 0.76 -3.57 -4.03
C SER A 78 1.65 -3.46 -2.78
N PRO A 79 1.45 -2.49 -1.90
CA PRO A 79 2.04 -2.51 -0.57
C PRO A 79 1.57 -3.74 0.22
N LEU A 80 2.41 -4.17 1.16
CA LEU A 80 2.19 -5.28 2.06
C LEU A 80 2.03 -4.78 3.49
N PHE A 81 1.03 -5.28 4.22
CA PHE A 81 0.89 -5.05 5.67
C PHE A 81 1.03 -6.37 6.44
N ALA A 82 1.77 -6.36 7.56
CA ALA A 82 1.74 -7.44 8.53
C ALA A 82 0.45 -7.39 9.35
N LEU A 83 -0.38 -8.43 9.23
CA LEU A 83 -1.70 -8.49 9.85
C LEU A 83 -1.88 -9.76 10.69
N CYS A 84 -2.75 -9.67 11.69
CA CYS A 84 -3.23 -10.85 12.41
C CYS A 84 -4.27 -11.63 11.57
N GLY A 85 -4.28 -12.94 11.76
CA GLY A 85 -5.14 -13.86 11.01
C GLY A 85 -4.64 -14.15 9.59
N SER A 86 -5.36 -15.04 8.90
CA SER A 86 -5.11 -15.48 7.54
C SER A 86 -6.44 -15.89 6.89
N GLY A 87 -6.51 -15.82 5.56
CA GLY A 87 -7.74 -16.12 4.83
C GLY A 87 -8.87 -15.20 5.28
N THR A 88 -9.95 -15.74 5.83
CA THR A 88 -11.11 -14.98 6.30
C THR A 88 -11.05 -14.59 7.79
N ARG A 89 -9.95 -14.88 8.49
CA ARG A 89 -9.81 -14.62 9.94
C ARG A 89 -9.02 -13.36 10.25
N GLY A 90 -9.30 -12.75 11.41
CA GLY A 90 -8.56 -11.60 11.94
C GLY A 90 -8.72 -10.33 11.10
N CYS A 91 -7.77 -9.39 11.25
CA CYS A 91 -7.73 -8.18 10.43
C CYS A 91 -7.44 -8.49 8.96
N HIS A 92 -6.71 -9.58 8.68
CA HIS A 92 -6.52 -10.08 7.31
C HIS A 92 -7.86 -10.35 6.63
N GLY A 93 -8.73 -11.16 7.24
CA GLY A 93 -10.07 -11.41 6.71
C GLY A 93 -10.94 -10.17 6.63
N ALA A 94 -10.78 -9.24 7.58
CA ALA A 94 -11.53 -7.98 7.57
C ALA A 94 -11.19 -7.07 6.39
N PHE A 95 -9.94 -7.09 5.90
CA PHE A 95 -9.57 -6.42 4.65
C PHE A 95 -10.24 -7.07 3.43
N HIS A 96 -10.22 -8.40 3.32
CA HIS A 96 -10.92 -9.11 2.22
C HIS A 96 -12.42 -8.86 2.21
N ALA A 97 -13.04 -8.75 3.40
CA ALA A 97 -14.45 -8.41 3.56
C ALA A 97 -14.76 -6.92 3.31
N GLY A 98 -13.75 -6.07 3.07
CA GLY A 98 -13.91 -4.63 2.87
C GLY A 98 -14.32 -3.85 4.13
N ARG A 99 -14.25 -4.49 5.31
CA ARG A 99 -14.55 -3.90 6.62
C ARG A 99 -13.41 -3.04 7.13
N VAL A 100 -12.17 -3.48 6.88
CA VAL A 100 -10.98 -2.66 7.07
C VAL A 100 -10.54 -2.13 5.72
N ARG A 101 -10.28 -0.82 5.64
CA ARG A 101 -9.82 -0.14 4.42
C ARG A 101 -8.62 0.72 4.75
N ALA A 102 -7.62 0.68 3.87
CA ALA A 102 -6.46 1.54 3.94
C ALA A 102 -6.49 2.53 2.78
N ARG A 103 -6.18 3.80 3.08
CA ARG A 103 -5.94 4.84 2.08
C ARG A 103 -4.65 5.56 2.42
N TRP A 104 -3.96 6.01 1.39
CA TRP A 104 -2.85 6.93 1.55
C TRP A 104 -3.38 8.36 1.50
N LEU A 105 -2.95 9.17 2.45
CA LEU A 105 -3.23 10.59 2.51
C LEU A 105 -1.92 11.31 2.24
N TRP A 106 -1.84 11.98 1.09
CA TRP A 106 -0.72 12.87 0.77
C TRP A 106 -0.73 14.06 1.72
N ASP A 107 0.46 14.54 2.09
CA ASP A 107 0.58 15.72 2.95
C ASP A 107 0.33 17.02 2.18
N SER A 108 0.55 17.01 0.85
CA SER A 108 0.18 18.08 -0.06
C SER A 108 -0.28 17.57 -1.42
N GLU A 109 -0.94 18.42 -2.21
CA GLU A 109 -1.23 18.11 -3.62
C GLU A 109 0.04 18.00 -4.47
N GLU A 110 1.12 18.68 -4.07
CA GLU A 110 2.41 18.58 -4.75
C GLU A 110 3.02 17.20 -4.59
N ASP A 111 2.95 16.62 -3.40
CA ASP A 111 3.39 15.25 -3.16
C ASP A 111 2.61 14.24 -4.01
N GLU A 112 1.29 14.42 -4.10
CA GLU A 112 0.45 13.62 -4.99
C GLU A 112 0.88 13.76 -6.46
N ARG A 113 1.19 14.97 -6.92
CA ARG A 113 1.67 15.23 -8.28
C ARG A 113 3.02 14.55 -8.53
N LEU A 114 3.98 14.69 -7.61
CA LEU A 114 5.31 14.08 -7.70
C LEU A 114 5.25 12.55 -7.69
N TRP A 115 4.25 11.97 -7.01
CA TRP A 115 3.98 10.55 -7.10
C TRP A 115 3.50 10.15 -8.49
N TRP A 116 2.49 10.83 -9.02
CA TRP A 116 1.90 10.50 -10.32
C TRP A 116 2.82 10.78 -11.51
N SER A 117 3.73 11.74 -11.40
CA SER A 117 4.80 11.96 -12.40
C SER A 117 5.91 10.91 -12.33
N GLY A 118 5.92 10.08 -11.29
CA GLY A 118 6.95 9.06 -11.06
C GLY A 118 8.26 9.61 -10.47
N GLU A 119 8.33 10.90 -10.13
CA GLU A 119 9.50 11.54 -9.53
C GLU A 119 9.86 10.92 -8.18
N LEU A 120 8.87 10.71 -7.29
CA LEU A 120 9.11 10.08 -6.00
C LEU A 120 9.60 8.63 -6.14
N VAL A 121 9.06 7.90 -7.13
CA VAL A 121 9.49 6.52 -7.42
C VAL A 121 10.89 6.49 -8.00
N ALA A 122 11.24 7.41 -8.89
CA ALA A 122 12.60 7.53 -9.43
C ALA A 122 13.62 7.87 -8.34
N ARG A 123 13.24 8.74 -7.41
CA ARG A 123 14.12 9.21 -6.33
C ARG A 123 14.36 8.16 -5.24
N TYR A 124 13.30 7.52 -4.77
CA TYR A 124 13.37 6.66 -3.57
C TYR A 124 13.21 5.17 -3.88
N GLY A 125 12.73 4.82 -5.07
CA GLY A 125 12.30 3.48 -5.41
C GLY A 125 10.93 3.12 -4.82
N PRO A 126 10.33 2.01 -5.29
CA PRO A 126 9.04 1.54 -4.80
C PRO A 126 9.13 1.05 -3.36
N HIS A 127 8.05 1.24 -2.60
CA HIS A 127 7.88 0.82 -1.21
C HIS A 127 8.88 1.43 -0.22
N SER A 128 9.60 2.47 -0.63
CA SER A 128 10.60 3.12 0.22
C SER A 128 9.93 3.78 1.44
N PRO A 129 10.44 3.56 2.67
CA PRO A 129 9.98 4.29 3.85
C PRO A 129 10.09 5.81 3.73
N GLU A 130 10.97 6.32 2.87
CA GLU A 130 11.14 7.76 2.63
C GLU A 130 9.85 8.44 2.13
N LEU A 131 8.94 7.68 1.51
CA LEU A 131 7.64 8.19 1.06
C LEU A 131 6.74 8.65 2.23
N TYR A 132 7.00 8.21 3.47
CA TYR A 132 6.30 8.73 4.65
C TYR A 132 6.56 10.22 4.95
N ARG A 133 7.58 10.82 4.33
CA ARG A 133 7.78 12.28 4.39
C ARG A 133 6.80 13.07 3.53
N HIS A 134 6.03 12.37 2.69
CA HIS A 134 5.12 12.93 1.69
C HIS A 134 3.66 12.57 1.98
N GLY A 135 3.39 11.83 3.04
CA GLY A 135 2.07 11.36 3.37
C GLY A 135 2.05 10.28 4.43
N ARG A 136 0.86 9.70 4.62
CA ARG A 136 0.62 8.73 5.69
C ARG A 136 -0.48 7.76 5.31
N TRP A 137 -0.44 6.57 5.91
CA TRP A 137 -1.56 5.66 5.84
C TRP A 137 -2.64 6.07 6.83
N GLU A 138 -3.89 6.03 6.38
CA GLU A 138 -5.05 5.94 7.25
C GLU A 138 -5.72 4.59 7.06
N ILE A 139 -5.95 3.89 8.18
CA ILE A 139 -6.58 2.58 8.23
C ILE A 139 -7.85 2.67 9.06
N ALA A 140 -9.01 2.48 8.43
CA ALA A 140 -10.33 2.54 9.06
C ALA A 140 -10.94 1.14 9.24
N ASP A 141 -11.47 0.81 10.43
CA ASP A 141 -12.30 -0.38 10.69
C ASP A 141 -13.76 0.04 10.89
N SER A 142 -14.59 -0.19 9.88
CA SER A 142 -16.00 0.23 9.88
C SER A 142 -16.82 -0.37 11.01
N ARG A 143 -16.41 -1.51 11.58
CA ARG A 143 -17.08 -2.12 12.73
C ARG A 143 -16.92 -1.30 14.01
N THR A 144 -15.79 -0.63 14.16
CA THR A 144 -15.48 0.14 15.39
C THR A 144 -15.62 1.64 15.20
N GLY A 145 -15.75 2.10 13.95
CA GLY A 145 -15.68 3.51 13.60
C GLY A 145 -14.30 4.14 13.80
N ARG A 146 -13.29 3.37 14.24
CA ARG A 146 -11.94 3.88 14.49
C ARG A 146 -11.14 3.95 13.20
N ALA A 147 -10.37 5.04 13.07
CA ALA A 147 -9.30 5.20 12.10
C ALA A 147 -7.96 5.34 12.84
N SER A 148 -6.95 4.67 12.34
CA SER A 148 -5.57 4.79 12.82
C SER A 148 -4.70 5.40 11.73
N VAL A 149 -3.76 6.26 12.13
CA VAL A 149 -2.84 6.93 11.22
C VAL A 149 -1.45 6.36 11.45
N VAL A 150 -0.78 5.97 10.36
CA VAL A 150 0.59 5.45 10.39
C VAL A 150 1.47 6.39 9.57
N ARG A 151 2.40 7.07 10.26
CA ARG A 151 3.30 8.09 9.70
C ARG A 151 4.75 7.62 9.51
N GLU A 152 5.07 6.41 9.95
CA GLU A 152 6.38 5.80 9.77
C GLU A 152 6.23 4.29 9.60
N GLY A 153 7.13 3.69 8.82
CA GLY A 153 7.21 2.24 8.69
C GLY A 153 7.97 1.67 9.88
N VAL A 154 7.34 0.75 10.62
CA VAL A 154 7.99 -0.08 11.65
C VAL A 154 8.62 -1.32 11.04
#